data_AF-V9HMQ2-F1
#
_entry.id   AF-V9HMQ2-F1
#
_cell.length_a   1.000
_cell.length_b   1.000
_cell.length_c   1.000
_cell.angle_alpha   90.00
_cell.angle_beta   90.00
_cell.angle_gamma   90.00
#
_symmetry.space_group_name_H-M   'P 1'
#
loop_
_entity.id
_entity.type
_entity.pdbx_description
1 polymer ?
#
loop_
_entity_poly.entity_id
_entity_poly.type
_entity_poly.pdbx_seq_one_letter_code
_entity_poly.pdbx_strand_id
1 'polypeptide(L)'
;MTIDDLLKMWADWLRLPCTESSVSLGKHPLAKLIDGNVGGRPVYCSTILYGGAVDNSVAAKVEMAIAKLSSKYQEIVRVEYLRQAEQEIKAQYFGISVNNYRVRLHRAKMNLSLLLKDLLK
;
A
#
# COMPACT_ATOMS: atom_id res chain seq x y z
N MET A 1 2.79 -15.65 10.47
CA MET A 1 3.01 -14.27 9.97
C MET A 1 1.67 -13.58 9.90
N THR A 2 1.55 -12.33 10.35
CA THR A 2 0.26 -11.61 10.31
C THR A 2 0.08 -10.84 9.01
N ILE A 3 -1.16 -10.42 8.71
CA ILE A 3 -1.43 -9.54 7.57
C ILE A 3 -0.73 -8.18 7.71
N ASP A 4 -0.57 -7.71 8.94
CA ASP A 4 0.17 -6.49 9.25
C ASP A 4 1.66 -6.63 8.93
N ASP A 5 2.26 -7.80 9.17
CA ASP A 5 3.66 -8.06 8.82
C ASP A 5 3.86 -8.06 7.30
N LEU A 6 2.98 -8.74 6.56
CA LEU A 6 3.00 -8.75 5.09
C LEU A 6 2.89 -7.34 4.50
N LEU A 7 1.99 -6.52 5.04
CA LEU A 7 1.78 -5.15 4.58
C LEU A 7 2.93 -4.22 4.96
N LYS A 8 3.56 -4.41 6.13
CA LYS A 8 4.80 -3.69 6.47
C LYS A 8 5.94 -4.08 5.54
N MET A 9 6.17 -5.37 5.31
CA MET A 9 7.20 -5.85 4.38
C MET A 9 7.00 -5.30 2.96
N TRP A 10 5.75 -5.26 2.49
CA TRP A 10 5.40 -4.64 1.21
C TRP A 10 5.70 -3.13 1.20
N ALA A 11 5.35 -2.41 2.26
CA ALA A 11 5.62 -0.98 2.36
C ALA A 11 7.13 -0.67 2.43
N ASP A 12 7.89 -1.51 3.14
CA ASP A 12 9.34 -1.38 3.25
C ASP A 12 10.02 -1.72 1.92
N TRP A 13 9.54 -2.74 1.20
CA TRP A 13 9.98 -3.05 -0.16
C TRP A 13 9.77 -1.87 -1.13
N LEU A 14 8.62 -1.18 -1.04
CA LEU A 14 8.35 0.02 -1.84
C LEU A 14 9.23 1.22 -1.47
N ARG A 15 9.81 1.25 -0.26
CA ARG A 15 10.71 2.32 0.20
C ARG A 15 12.17 2.07 -0.18
N LEU A 16 12.53 0.87 -0.61
CA LEU A 16 13.90 0.57 -1.00
C LEU A 16 14.33 1.48 -2.16
N PRO A 17 15.50 2.13 -2.07
CA PRO A 17 16.02 2.93 -3.18
C PRO A 17 16.22 2.05 -4.42
N CYS A 18 15.85 2.57 -5.59
CA CYS A 18 15.94 1.92 -6.91
C CYS A 18 17.37 1.56 -7.38
N THR A 19 18.33 1.38 -6.48
CA THR A 19 19.74 1.08 -6.79
C THR A 19 20.09 -0.40 -6.70
N GLU A 20 19.27 -1.24 -6.05
CA GLU A 20 19.45 -2.72 -6.05
C GLU A 20 18.38 -3.48 -6.84
N SER A 21 17.32 -2.80 -7.26
CA SER A 21 16.31 -3.31 -8.18
C SER A 21 16.28 -2.35 -9.36
N SER A 22 16.57 -2.85 -10.57
CA SER A 22 16.75 -2.10 -11.83
C SER A 22 15.46 -1.49 -12.37
N VAL A 23 14.75 -0.77 -11.51
CA VAL A 23 13.39 -0.32 -11.72
C VAL A 23 13.28 1.09 -11.16
N SER A 24 13.64 2.07 -11.98
CA SER A 24 13.51 3.48 -11.66
C SER A 24 12.03 3.85 -11.47
N LEU A 25 11.60 4.14 -10.24
CA LEU A 25 10.36 4.88 -9.95
C LEU A 25 10.54 6.37 -10.28
N GLY A 26 10.91 6.66 -11.52
CA GLY A 26 10.95 8.02 -12.03
C GLY A 26 9.55 8.64 -11.95
N LYS A 27 9.42 9.74 -11.20
CA LYS A 27 8.21 10.59 -11.11
C LYS A 27 6.92 9.83 -10.73
N HIS A 28 7.00 8.77 -9.93
CA HIS A 28 5.80 8.02 -9.53
C HIS A 28 5.02 8.75 -8.41
N PRO A 29 3.69 8.87 -8.49
CA PRO A 29 2.85 9.50 -7.47
C PRO A 29 2.96 8.88 -6.06
N LEU A 30 3.44 7.62 -5.96
CA LEU A 30 3.74 6.98 -4.68
C LEU A 30 4.98 7.56 -3.97
N ALA A 31 5.96 8.09 -4.70
CA ALA A 31 7.13 8.73 -4.10
C ALA A 31 6.72 9.94 -3.25
N LYS A 32 5.78 10.76 -3.76
CA LYS A 32 5.22 11.91 -3.02
C LYS A 32 4.45 11.50 -1.76
N LEU A 33 3.82 10.31 -1.75
CA LEU A 33 3.11 9.80 -0.57
C LEU A 33 4.09 9.32 0.51
N ILE A 34 5.21 8.71 0.10
CA ILE A 34 6.27 8.20 0.98
C ILE A 34 7.05 9.36 1.61
N ASP A 35 7.34 10.42 0.85
CA ASP A 35 8.09 11.60 1.31
C ASP A 35 7.31 12.48 2.30
N GLY A 36 6.08 12.11 2.68
CA GLY A 36 5.27 12.82 3.68
C GLY A 36 4.79 14.21 3.25
N ASN A 37 5.19 14.66 2.06
CA ASN A 37 4.94 15.99 1.56
C ASN A 37 3.81 15.93 0.52
N VAL A 38 2.61 16.40 0.91
CA VAL A 38 1.59 17.10 0.10
C VAL A 38 0.16 16.73 0.56
N GLY A 39 -0.62 17.76 0.90
CA GLY A 39 -2.06 17.73 1.15
C GLY A 39 -2.90 17.61 -0.13
N GLY A 40 -2.66 16.58 -0.94
CA GLY A 40 -3.38 16.33 -2.19
C GLY A 40 -3.68 14.85 -2.41
N ARG A 41 -4.79 14.53 -3.09
CA ARG A 41 -5.10 13.14 -3.49
C ARG A 41 -4.08 12.70 -4.56
N PRO A 42 -3.23 11.68 -4.31
CA PRO A 42 -2.32 11.19 -5.31
C PRO A 42 -3.13 10.52 -6.42
N VAL A 43 -2.85 10.92 -7.65
CA VAL A 43 -3.35 10.22 -8.83
C VAL A 43 -2.50 8.96 -8.97
N TYR A 44 -3.02 7.79 -8.65
CA TYR A 44 -2.27 6.54 -8.80
C TYR A 44 -2.20 6.18 -10.29
N CYS A 45 -1.05 6.39 -10.93
CA CYS A 45 -0.76 5.69 -12.19
C CYS A 45 -0.63 4.21 -11.88
N SER A 46 -1.62 3.41 -12.28
CA SER A 46 -1.66 1.96 -12.15
C SER A 46 -0.66 1.22 -13.05
N THR A 47 0.43 1.86 -13.48
CA THR A 47 1.19 1.39 -14.65
C THR A 47 2.70 1.54 -14.51
N ILE A 48 3.34 1.10 -13.43
CA ILE A 48 4.79 0.82 -13.47
C ILE A 48 5.15 -0.16 -12.30
N LEU A 49 5.80 -1.34 -12.40
CA LEU A 49 6.52 -2.06 -13.46
C LEU A 49 6.34 -3.59 -13.31
N TYR A 50 5.89 -4.27 -14.37
CA TYR A 50 6.19 -5.69 -14.61
C TYR A 50 7.48 -5.76 -15.43
N GLY A 51 8.63 -5.58 -14.78
CA GLY A 51 9.90 -5.40 -15.48
C GLY A 51 11.08 -5.96 -14.72
N GLY A 52 11.16 -7.30 -14.66
CA GLY A 52 12.38 -8.02 -14.30
C GLY A 52 12.60 -8.20 -12.80
N ALA A 53 12.61 -9.47 -12.37
CA ALA A 53 12.89 -9.94 -11.02
C ALA A 53 11.81 -9.60 -9.97
N VAL A 54 10.72 -10.38 -9.96
CA VAL A 54 10.46 -11.48 -9.03
C VAL A 54 8.94 -11.61 -8.91
N ASP A 55 8.31 -12.26 -9.90
CA ASP A 55 6.89 -12.70 -9.85
C ASP A 55 6.58 -13.61 -8.64
N ASN A 56 7.61 -14.03 -7.91
CA ASN A 56 7.54 -14.85 -6.70
C ASN A 56 7.77 -14.11 -5.38
N SER A 57 8.02 -12.79 -5.37
CA SER A 57 8.28 -12.08 -4.12
C SER A 57 6.98 -11.91 -3.33
N VAL A 58 7.08 -12.02 -2.01
CA VAL A 58 5.94 -11.79 -1.09
C VAL A 58 5.34 -10.40 -1.34
N ALA A 59 6.17 -9.38 -1.59
CA ALA A 59 5.73 -8.02 -1.90
C ALA A 59 4.93 -7.92 -3.20
N ALA A 60 5.34 -8.59 -4.29
CA ALA A 60 4.59 -8.62 -5.54
C ALA A 60 3.21 -9.29 -5.37
N LYS A 61 3.15 -10.40 -4.62
CA LYS A 61 1.88 -11.06 -4.29
C LYS A 61 0.95 -10.16 -3.47
N VAL A 62 1.51 -9.39 -2.52
CA VAL A 62 0.76 -8.40 -1.74
C VAL A 62 0.25 -7.26 -2.63
N GLU A 63 1.06 -6.69 -3.53
CA GLU A 63 0.62 -5.63 -4.46
C GLU A 63 -0.52 -6.13 -5.38
N MET A 64 -0.38 -7.34 -5.93
CA MET A 64 -1.44 -7.95 -6.75
C MET A 64 -2.73 -8.17 -5.96
N ALA A 65 -2.64 -8.53 -4.67
CA ALA A 65 -3.82 -8.67 -3.81
C ALA A 65 -4.46 -7.31 -3.49
N ILE A 66 -3.65 -6.27 -3.24
CA ILE A 66 -4.14 -4.90 -3.04
C ILE A 66 -4.89 -4.44 -4.31
N ALA A 67 -4.32 -4.65 -5.50
CA ALA A 67 -4.95 -4.27 -6.77
C ALA A 67 -6.32 -4.93 -7.02
N LYS A 68 -6.63 -6.05 -6.37
CA LYS A 68 -7.94 -6.74 -6.45
C LYS A 68 -9.01 -6.14 -5.51
N LEU A 69 -8.63 -5.29 -4.56
CA LEU A 69 -9.61 -4.63 -3.69
C LEU A 69 -10.38 -3.54 -4.46
N SER A 70 -11.54 -3.10 -3.97
CA SER A 70 -12.18 -1.88 -4.50
C SER A 70 -11.27 -0.67 -4.28
N SER A 71 -11.27 0.31 -5.19
CA SER A 71 -10.43 1.52 -5.15
C SER A 71 -10.33 2.16 -3.76
N LYS A 72 -11.48 2.34 -3.08
CA LYS A 72 -11.58 2.87 -1.71
C LYS A 72 -10.72 2.12 -0.68
N TYR A 73 -10.64 0.80 -0.76
CA TYR A 73 -9.86 -0.01 0.17
C TYR A 73 -8.38 -0.06 -0.22
N GLN A 74 -8.07 0.01 -1.51
CA GLN A 74 -6.69 0.15 -1.99
C GLN A 74 -6.05 1.40 -1.43
N GLU A 75 -6.73 2.55 -1.57
CA GLU A 75 -6.24 3.84 -1.08
C GLU A 75 -6.03 3.83 0.43
N ILE A 76 -6.96 3.23 1.18
CA ILE A 76 -6.85 3.14 2.65
C ILE A 76 -5.64 2.31 3.07
N VAL A 77 -5.37 1.17 2.42
CA VAL A 77 -4.18 0.36 2.72
C VAL A 77 -2.91 1.12 2.37
N ARG A 78 -2.86 1.75 1.19
CA ARG A 78 -1.70 2.55 0.76
C ARG A 78 -1.42 3.69 1.74
N VAL A 79 -2.44 4.45 2.14
CA VAL A 79 -2.28 5.54 3.11
C VAL A 79 -1.87 5.01 4.49
N GLU A 80 -2.40 3.88 4.95
CA GLU A 80 -2.07 3.36 6.28
C GLU A 80 -0.60 2.98 6.41
N TYR A 81 -0.04 2.27 5.42
CA TYR A 81 1.29 1.69 5.53
C TYR A 81 2.40 2.54 4.89
N LEU A 82 2.08 3.36 3.88
CA LEU A 82 3.08 4.21 3.23
C LEU A 82 3.25 5.55 3.94
N ARG A 83 2.17 6.14 4.46
CA ARG A 83 2.23 7.45 5.11
C ARG A 83 2.60 7.32 6.59
N GLN A 84 3.72 7.95 6.98
CA GLN A 84 4.15 8.07 8.37
C GLN A 84 3.36 9.19 9.07
N ALA A 85 2.12 8.90 9.42
CA ALA A 85 1.25 9.81 10.16
C ALA A 85 0.31 9.04 11.09
N GLU A 86 -0.23 9.74 12.09
CA GLU A 86 -1.27 9.22 12.96
C GLU A 86 -2.57 8.95 12.20
N GLN A 87 -3.42 8.05 12.73
CA GLN A 87 -4.66 7.65 12.07
C GLN A 87 -5.65 8.81 11.94
N GLU A 88 -5.57 9.79 12.83
CA GLU A 88 -6.32 11.03 12.85
C GLU A 88 -6.04 11.85 11.58
N ILE A 89 -4.76 12.06 11.26
CA ILE A 89 -4.32 12.79 10.07
C ILE A 89 -4.69 12.03 8.80
N LYS A 90 -4.56 10.69 8.82
CA LYS A 90 -4.96 9.83 7.70
C LYS A 90 -6.47 9.83 7.48
N ALA A 91 -7.28 9.85 8.55
CA ALA A 91 -8.73 9.94 8.46
C ALA A 91 -9.19 11.30 7.91
N GLN A 92 -8.56 12.39 8.36
CA GLN A 92 -8.78 13.74 7.83
C GLN A 92 -8.50 13.82 6.33
N TYR A 93 -7.44 13.15 5.86
CA TYR A 93 -7.10 13.08 4.45
C TYR A 93 -8.23 12.47 3.58
N PHE A 94 -9.00 11.52 4.13
CA PHE A 94 -10.18 10.94 3.47
C PHE A 94 -11.47 11.72 3.74
N GLY A 95 -11.44 12.77 4.58
CA GLY A 95 -12.63 13.51 5.00
C GLY A 95 -13.63 12.64 5.80
N ILE A 96 -13.14 11.65 6.56
CA ILE A 96 -13.98 10.74 7.36
C ILE A 96 -13.57 10.75 8.83
N SER A 97 -14.48 10.30 9.71
CA SER A 97 -14.14 10.08 11.11
C SER A 97 -13.11 8.95 11.28
N VAL A 98 -12.30 9.04 12.34
CA VAL A 98 -11.30 8.01 12.69
C VAL A 98 -11.94 6.63 12.85
N ASN A 99 -13.14 6.55 13.43
CA ASN A 99 -13.87 5.29 13.54
C ASN A 99 -14.22 4.70 12.16
N ASN A 100 -14.70 5.53 11.23
CA ASN A 100 -14.97 5.08 9.85
C ASN A 100 -13.69 4.66 9.12
N TYR A 101 -12.57 5.35 9.37
CA TYR A 101 -11.26 4.96 8.84
C TYR A 101 -10.85 3.58 9.35
N ARG A 102 -10.89 3.35 10.68
CA ARG A 102 -10.57 2.06 11.31
C ARG A 102 -11.43 0.92 10.80
N VAL A 103 -12.75 1.13 10.67
CA VAL A 103 -13.68 0.12 10.13
C VAL A 103 -13.33 -0.23 8.68
N ARG A 104 -13.03 0.77 7.84
CA ARG A 104 -12.67 0.54 6.45
C ARG A 104 -11.31 -0.17 6.34
N LEU A 105 -10.34 0.20 7.16
CA LEU A 105 -9.04 -0.47 7.24
C LEU A 105 -9.21 -1.92 7.69
N HIS A 106 -10.02 -2.18 8.71
CA HIS A 106 -10.30 -3.54 9.18
C HIS A 106 -10.93 -4.40 8.08
N ARG A 107 -11.92 -3.87 7.34
CA ARG A 107 -12.52 -4.57 6.20
C ARG A 107 -11.51 -4.83 5.07
N ALA A 108 -10.65 -3.87 4.78
CA ALA A 108 -9.59 -4.04 3.80
C ALA A 108 -8.63 -5.17 4.21
N LYS A 109 -8.21 -5.19 5.48
CA LYS A 109 -7.37 -6.26 6.04
C LYS A 109 -8.05 -7.63 5.97
N MET A 110 -9.34 -7.72 6.31
CA MET A 110 -10.09 -8.97 6.20
C MET A 110 -10.13 -9.51 4.77
N ASN A 111 -10.39 -8.64 3.79
CA ASN A 111 -10.40 -9.04 2.38
C ASN A 111 -9.00 -9.47 1.92
N LEU A 112 -7.95 -8.77 2.34
CA LEU A 112 -6.57 -9.14 2.02
C LEU A 112 -6.17 -10.47 2.67
N SER A 113 -6.59 -10.73 3.91
CA SER A 113 -6.33 -12.02 4.57
C SER A 113 -6.93 -13.19 3.81
N LEU A 114 -8.06 -12.99 3.13
CA LEU A 114 -8.65 -14.01 2.24
C LEU A 114 -7.83 -14.16 0.96
N LEU A 115 -7.44 -13.06 0.33
CA LEU A 115 -6.66 -13.06 -0.92
C LEU A 115 -5.23 -13.58 -0.74
N LEU A 116 -4.65 -13.41 0.44
CA LEU A 116 -3.29 -13.79 0.81
C LEU A 116 -3.25 -14.99 1.74
N LYS A 117 -4.34 -15.77 1.82
CA LYS A 117 -4.47 -16.90 2.73
C LYS A 117 -3.30 -17.88 2.62
N ASP A 118 -2.77 -18.09 1.42
CA ASP A 118 -1.64 -19.01 1.20
C ASP A 118 -0.30 -18.49 1.73
N LEU A 119 -0.16 -17.17 1.92
CA LEU A 119 1.03 -16.55 2.54
C LEU A 119 0.89 -16.41 4.06
N LEU A 120 -0.33 -16.49 4.59
CA LEU A 120 -0.62 -16.38 6.02
C LEU A 120 -0.59 -17.73 6.77
N LYS A 121 -0.31 -18.83 6.06
CA LYS A 121 -0.16 -20.17 6.64
C LYS A 121 1.07 -20.28 7.54
#